data_AF-A0AA97AA45-F1
#
_entry.id   AF-A0AA97AA45-F1
#
_cell.length_a   1.000
_cell.length_b   1.000
_cell.length_c   1.000
_cell.angle_alpha   90.00
_cell.angle_beta   90.00
_cell.angle_gamma   90.00
#
_symmetry.space_group_name_H-M   'P 1'
#
loop_
_entity.id
_entity.type
_entity.pdbx_description
1 polymer ?
#
loop_
_entity_poly.entity_id
_entity_poly.type
_entity_poly.pdbx_seq_one_letter_code
_entity_poly.pdbx_strand_id
1 'polypeptide(L)'
;MRFVEFGAVRPGLDGAQRFERLLDACEQLAVEKGLGQLDAGMNLAREDACRRMIDRGFRPWLQGVTMHRPNEPGYSRPDAYVIDDWR
;
A
#
# COMPACT_ATOMS: atom_id res chain seq x y z
N MET A 1 -4.68 -14.82 -9.48
CA MET A 1 -3.96 -13.92 -8.57
C MET A 1 -4.55 -12.53 -8.74
N ARG A 2 -4.85 -11.81 -7.65
CA ARG A 2 -5.69 -10.59 -7.68
C ARG A 2 -4.99 -9.51 -6.89
N PHE A 3 -4.17 -8.74 -7.61
CA PHE A 3 -3.28 -7.75 -7.03
C PHE A 3 -3.77 -6.34 -7.39
N VAL A 4 -3.51 -5.38 -6.51
CA VAL A 4 -3.40 -3.98 -6.92
C VAL A 4 -2.03 -3.83 -7.57
N GLU A 5 -1.99 -3.45 -8.85
CA GLU A 5 -0.72 -3.31 -9.60
C GLU A 5 0.11 -2.18 -9.01
N PHE A 6 -0.45 -0.98 -8.95
CA PHE A 6 0.13 0.15 -8.24
C PHE A 6 -0.96 1.12 -7.83
N GLY A 7 -0.62 2.00 -6.89
CA GLY A 7 -1.50 3.09 -6.48
C GLY A 7 -0.74 4.11 -5.67
N ALA A 8 -1.10 5.38 -5.78
CA ALA A 8 -0.46 6.42 -4.98
C ALA A 8 -1.44 7.54 -4.69
N VAL A 9 -1.29 8.17 -3.53
CA VAL A 9 -1.96 9.43 -3.22
C VAL A 9 -0.94 10.46 -2.77
N ARG A 10 -1.26 11.74 -3.01
CA ARG A 10 -0.40 12.85 -2.60
C ARG A 10 -0.34 12.93 -1.07
N PRO A 11 0.86 12.94 -0.45
CA PRO A 11 1.04 13.22 0.98
C PRO A 11 0.52 14.59 1.39
N GLY A 12 0.37 14.80 2.69
CA GLY A 12 -0.14 16.04 3.29
C GLY A 12 -1.25 15.77 4.31
N LEU A 13 -1.92 16.84 4.75
CA LEU A 13 -2.91 16.80 5.84
C LEU A 13 -3.97 15.69 5.65
N ASP A 14 -4.45 15.50 4.42
CA ASP A 14 -5.47 14.48 4.10
C ASP A 14 -4.90 13.25 3.37
N GLY A 15 -3.57 13.09 3.31
CA GLY A 15 -2.93 12.00 2.56
C GLY A 15 -3.42 10.63 3.04
N ALA A 16 -3.46 10.45 4.36
CA ALA A 16 -4.04 9.31 5.04
C ALA A 16 -5.46 8.97 4.58
N GLN A 17 -6.37 9.95 4.61
CA GLN A 17 -7.77 9.74 4.27
C GLN A 17 -7.97 9.45 2.78
N ARG A 18 -7.15 10.07 1.92
CA ARG A 18 -7.14 9.75 0.49
C ARG A 18 -6.65 8.32 0.25
N PHE A 19 -5.66 7.86 1.02
CA PHE A 19 -5.12 6.51 0.92
C PHE A 19 -6.16 5.47 1.34
N GLU A 20 -6.87 5.71 2.45
CA GLU A 20 -7.97 4.83 2.87
C GLU A 20 -9.08 4.76 1.82
N ARG A 21 -9.46 5.90 1.22
CA ARG A 21 -10.43 5.92 0.11
C ARG A 21 -9.96 5.15 -1.12
N LEU A 22 -8.66 5.16 -1.41
CA LEU A 22 -8.09 4.35 -2.47
C LEU A 22 -8.24 2.85 -2.15
N LEU A 23 -7.95 2.44 -0.91
CA LEU A 23 -8.14 1.06 -0.46
C LEU A 23 -9.61 0.65 -0.50
N ASP A 24 -10.54 1.51 -0.05
CA ASP A 24 -12.00 1.27 -0.14
C ASP A 24 -12.41 0.99 -1.60
N ALA A 25 -11.93 1.79 -2.54
CA ALA A 25 -12.25 1.63 -3.95
C ALA A 25 -11.69 0.32 -4.53
N CYS A 26 -10.46 -0.07 -4.14
CA CYS A 26 -9.87 -1.34 -4.55
C CYS A 26 -10.63 -2.54 -3.96
N GLU A 27 -11.00 -2.50 -2.68
CA GLU A 27 -11.79 -3.54 -2.02
C GLU A 27 -13.19 -3.66 -2.63
N GLN A 28 -13.87 -2.53 -2.89
CA GLN A 28 -15.16 -2.52 -3.57
C GLN A 28 -15.08 -3.13 -4.96
N LEU A 29 -14.09 -2.73 -5.77
CA LEU A 29 -13.88 -3.31 -7.09
C LEU A 29 -13.62 -4.82 -7.00
N ALA A 30 -12.87 -5.27 -5.98
CA ALA A 30 -12.65 -6.69 -5.75
C ALA A 30 -13.97 -7.43 -5.45
N VAL A 31 -14.84 -6.87 -4.62
CA VAL A 31 -16.18 -7.43 -4.36
C VAL A 31 -17.02 -7.49 -5.64
N GLU A 32 -17.08 -6.40 -6.41
CA GLU A 32 -17.83 -6.32 -7.67
C GLU A 32 -17.36 -7.35 -8.71
N LYS A 33 -16.06 -7.71 -8.68
CA LYS A 33 -15.47 -8.72 -9.56
C LYS A 33 -15.51 -10.14 -8.99
N GLY A 34 -16.16 -10.37 -7.84
CA GLY A 34 -16.24 -11.69 -7.21
C GLY A 34 -14.88 -12.21 -6.74
N LEU A 35 -14.02 -11.30 -6.28
CA LEU A 35 -12.70 -11.62 -5.75
C LEU A 35 -12.80 -11.98 -4.26
N GLY A 36 -12.25 -13.13 -3.86
CA GLY A 36 -12.22 -13.57 -2.46
C GLY A 36 -11.03 -13.07 -1.65
N GLN A 37 -10.05 -12.45 -2.31
CA GLN A 37 -8.84 -11.89 -1.70
C GLN A 37 -8.31 -10.76 -2.59
N LEU A 38 -7.72 -9.76 -1.94
CA LEU A 38 -6.99 -8.66 -2.55
C LEU A 38 -5.57 -8.64 -2.00
N ASP A 39 -4.58 -8.75 -2.89
CA ASP A 39 -3.18 -8.59 -2.54
C ASP A 39 -2.71 -7.17 -2.89
N ALA A 40 -1.95 -6.54 -1.98
CA ALA A 40 -1.40 -5.21 -2.18
C ALA A 40 0.04 -5.15 -1.66
N GLY A 41 0.92 -4.60 -2.48
CA GLY A 41 2.34 -4.45 -2.18
C GLY A 41 2.66 -3.18 -1.41
N MET A 42 3.51 -3.26 -0.39
CA MET A 42 3.86 -2.09 0.43
C MET A 42 5.28 -2.21 1.00
N ASN A 43 6.05 -1.13 0.97
CA ASN A 43 7.31 -1.03 1.70
C ASN A 43 7.08 -0.70 3.18
N LEU A 44 7.65 -1.52 4.09
CA LEU A 44 7.48 -1.35 5.54
C LEU A 44 8.07 -0.05 6.12
N ALA A 45 8.91 0.67 5.37
CA ALA A 45 9.39 2.00 5.75
C ALA A 45 8.32 3.11 5.61
N ARG A 46 7.16 2.81 5.02
CA ARG A 46 6.02 3.73 4.86
C ARG A 46 5.03 3.56 6.01
N GLU A 47 5.49 3.87 7.22
CA GLU A 47 4.89 3.46 8.49
C GLU A 47 3.39 3.74 8.62
N ASP A 48 2.92 4.95 8.26
CA ASP A 48 1.49 5.28 8.43
C ASP A 48 0.61 4.48 7.44
N ALA A 49 1.08 4.30 6.20
CA ALA A 49 0.37 3.49 5.20
C ALA A 49 0.32 2.01 5.64
N CYS A 50 1.44 1.46 6.13
CA CYS A 50 1.51 0.09 6.65
C CYS A 50 0.55 -0.13 7.82
N ARG A 51 0.53 0.78 8.81
CA ARG A 51 -0.36 0.66 9.96
C ARG A 51 -1.83 0.63 9.54
N ARG A 52 -2.23 1.51 8.62
CA ARG A 52 -3.61 1.54 8.09
C ARG A 52 -4.00 0.25 7.37
N MET A 53 -3.08 -0.34 6.58
CA MET A 53 -3.34 -1.64 5.96
C MET A 53 -3.52 -2.74 7.02
N ILE A 54 -2.69 -2.75 8.07
CA ILE A 54 -2.82 -3.72 9.17
C ILE A 54 -4.16 -3.57 9.89
N ASP A 55 -4.57 -2.33 10.19
CA ASP A 55 -5.84 -1.99 10.84
C ASP A 55 -7.05 -2.44 9.99
N ARG A 56 -6.90 -2.47 8.66
CA ARG A 56 -7.90 -3.00 7.70
C ARG A 56 -7.84 -4.51 7.51
N GLY A 57 -6.94 -5.21 8.20
CA GLY A 57 -6.88 -6.68 8.15
C GLY A 57 -5.91 -7.26 7.11
N PHE A 58 -5.14 -6.44 6.40
CA PHE A 58 -4.07 -6.96 5.56
C PHE A 58 -3.05 -7.73 6.41
N ARG A 59 -2.52 -8.83 5.85
CA ARG A 59 -1.52 -9.68 6.51
C ARG A 59 -0.35 -9.93 5.56
N PRO A 60 0.90 -9.82 6.03
CA PRO A 60 2.06 -10.21 5.22
C PRO A 60 1.97 -11.70 4.87
N TRP A 61 2.10 -12.02 3.58
CA TRP A 61 2.18 -13.40 3.10
C TRP A 61 3.41 -13.64 2.20
N LEU A 62 3.93 -12.57 1.59
CA LEU A 62 5.19 -12.55 0.86
C LEU A 62 6.02 -11.35 1.35
N GLN A 63 7.29 -11.58 1.69
CA GLN A 63 8.19 -10.53 2.14
C GLN A 63 9.37 -10.42 1.17
N GLY A 64 9.46 -9.26 0.50
CA GLY A 64 10.61 -8.87 -0.32
C GLY A 64 11.55 -7.92 0.44
N VAL A 65 12.77 -7.79 -0.06
CA VAL A 65 13.76 -6.81 0.44
C VAL A 65 14.19 -5.91 -0.70
N THR A 66 14.04 -4.61 -0.52
CA THR A 66 14.57 -3.59 -1.45
C THR A 66 15.88 -3.05 -0.90
N MET A 67 16.96 -3.20 -1.66
CA MET A 67 18.25 -2.64 -1.34
C MET A 67 18.30 -1.20 -1.84
N HIS A 68 18.29 -0.23 -0.92
CA HIS A 68 18.54 1.18 -1.25
C HIS A 68 20.05 1.48 -1.18
N ARG A 69 20.53 2.47 -1.97
CA ARG A 69 21.80 3.18 -1.66
C ARG A 69 21.61 3.85 -0.27
N PRO A 70 22.65 4.19 0.52
CA PRO A 70 22.47 4.68 1.89
C PRO A 70 21.42 5.80 1.98
N ASN A 71 20.72 5.87 3.13
CA ASN A 71 19.52 6.67 3.50
C ASN A 71 19.45 8.13 2.98
N GLU A 72 19.48 8.32 1.68
CA GLU A 72 19.13 9.57 1.02
C GLU A 72 17.61 9.64 0.89
N PRO A 73 16.98 10.81 1.08
CA PRO A 73 15.51 10.99 1.12
C PRO A 73 14.77 10.69 -0.21
N GLY A 74 15.41 10.01 -1.16
CA GLY A 74 14.89 9.65 -2.47
C GLY A 74 14.10 8.33 -2.54
N TYR A 75 14.12 7.51 -1.50
CA TYR A 75 13.57 6.14 -1.58
C TYR A 75 12.17 5.95 -0.98
N SER A 76 12.06 5.92 0.35
CA SER A 76 10.79 5.81 1.06
C SER A 76 10.78 6.78 2.23
N ARG A 77 9.60 7.32 2.52
CA ARG A 77 9.36 8.26 3.63
C ARG A 77 8.17 7.76 4.45
N PRO A 78 8.13 8.01 5.77
CA PRO A 78 7.04 7.52 6.62
C PRO A 78 5.64 8.01 6.22
N ASP A 79 5.56 9.14 5.52
CA ASP A 79 4.32 9.79 5.05
C ASP A 79 3.98 9.49 3.57
N ALA A 80 4.71 8.57 2.93
CA ALA A 80 4.44 8.15 1.56
C ALA A 80 3.31 7.11 1.50
N TYR A 81 2.28 7.39 0.72
CA TYR A 81 1.13 6.50 0.51
C TYR A 81 1.19 5.91 -0.90
N VAL A 82 1.90 4.80 -1.04
CA VAL A 82 2.16 4.12 -2.32
C VAL A 82 1.98 2.63 -2.16
N ILE A 83 1.19 2.02 -3.05
CA ILE A 83 1.08 0.57 -3.26
C ILE A 83 2.02 0.24 -4.43
N ASP A 84 2.99 -0.63 -4.21
CA ASP A 84 3.94 -1.02 -5.26
C ASP A 84 3.55 -2.33 -5.93
N ASP A 85 4.00 -2.47 -7.18
CA ASP A 85 4.04 -3.76 -7.85
C ASP A 85 5.31 -4.51 -7.44
N TRP A 86 5.21 -5.45 -6.51
CA TRP A 86 6.35 -6.30 -6.08
C TRP A 86 6.38 -7.65 -6.82
N ARG A 87 5.79 -7.75 -8.01
CA ARG A 87 5.76 -8.96 -8.84
C ARG A 87 6.94 -9.04 -9.81
#